data_AF-A0A1I1WVY2-F1
#
_entry.id   AF-A0A1I1WVY2-F1
#
_cell.length_a   1.000
_cell.length_b   1.000
_cell.length_c   1.000
_cell.angle_alpha   90.00
_cell.angle_beta   90.00
_cell.angle_gamma   90.00
#
_symmetry.space_group_name_H-M   'P 1'
#
loop_
_entity.id
_entity.type
_entity.pdbx_description
1 polymer ?
#
loop_
_entity_poly.entity_id
_entity_poly.type
_entity_poly.pdbx_seq_one_letter_code
_entity_poly.pdbx_strand_id
1 'polypeptide(L)'
;MATVALLRSELVGLDDHQRLSPGSVDGALRRAGLRPREVTAVSGGVHFWSTAGNGICVNGEIDDHDVSIRAEGPSADGGCAEPDGGH
;
A
#
# COMPACT_ATOMS: atom_id res chain seq x y z
N MET A 1 -0.41 -4.90 -14.51
CA MET A 1 0.89 -4.30 -14.16
C MET A 1 0.88 -2.77 -14.07
N ALA A 2 -0.04 -2.03 -14.73
CA ALA A 2 -0.06 -0.56 -14.70
C ALA A 2 -0.30 0.07 -13.30
N THR A 3 -1.14 -0.55 -12.47
CA THR A 3 -1.54 0.00 -11.15
C THR A 3 -0.39 0.12 -10.15
N VAL A 4 0.52 -0.86 -10.12
CA VAL A 4 1.66 -0.87 -9.18
C VAL A 4 2.71 0.18 -9.59
N ALA A 5 2.96 0.34 -10.89
CA ALA A 5 3.89 1.35 -11.38
C ALA A 5 3.39 2.78 -11.10
N LEU A 6 2.10 3.03 -11.32
CA LEU A 6 1.46 4.31 -10.98
C LEU A 6 1.52 4.59 -9.48
N LEU A 7 1.22 3.59 -8.65
CA LEU A 7 1.32 3.72 -7.20
C LEU A 7 2.75 4.07 -6.78
N ARG A 8 3.76 3.40 -7.35
CA ARG A 8 5.15 3.67 -7.03
C ARG A 8 5.56 5.11 -7.37
N SER A 9 5.14 5.63 -8.52
CA SER A 9 5.40 7.03 -8.89
C SER A 9 4.72 8.04 -7.94
N GLU A 10 3.48 7.77 -7.53
CA GLU A 10 2.77 8.62 -6.56
C GLU A 10 3.43 8.59 -5.18
N LEU A 11 3.90 7.42 -4.73
CA LEU A 11 4.55 7.24 -3.43
C LEU A 11 5.96 7.83 -3.39
N VAL A 12 6.76 7.67 -4.45
CA VAL A 12 8.07 8.30 -4.58
C VAL A 12 7.95 9.84 -4.53
N GLY A 13 6.88 10.40 -5.10
CA GLY A 13 6.61 11.84 -4.99
C GLY A 13 6.27 12.32 -3.58
N LEU A 14 5.89 11.43 -2.66
CA LEU A 14 5.60 11.77 -1.25
C LEU A 14 6.85 11.72 -0.37
N ASP A 15 7.81 10.85 -0.70
CA ASP A 15 9.08 10.69 0.00
C ASP A 15 9.96 11.96 -0.12
N ASP A 16 10.11 12.48 -1.35
CA ASP A 16 10.92 13.67 -1.66
C ASP A 16 10.46 14.95 -0.91
N HIS A 17 9.21 14.98 -0.43
CA HIS A 17 8.57 16.18 0.10
C HIS A 17 8.37 16.23 1.63
N GLN A 18 9.08 15.39 2.42
CA GLN A 18 9.12 15.46 3.89
C GLN A 18 7.74 15.47 4.58
N ARG A 19 6.97 14.38 4.45
CA ARG A 19 6.16 13.79 5.54
C ARG A 19 5.43 12.57 4.98
N LEU A 20 6.11 11.43 5.03
CA LEU A 20 5.41 10.15 4.97
C LEU A 20 4.44 10.11 6.15
N SER A 21 3.16 10.18 5.82
CA SER A 21 2.07 10.19 6.77
C SER A 21 0.99 9.25 6.25
N PRO A 22 0.32 8.51 7.13
CA PRO A 22 -0.67 7.52 6.71
C PRO A 22 -1.80 8.15 5.88
N GLY A 23 -2.18 9.41 6.14
CA GLY A 23 -3.15 10.13 5.32
C GLY A 23 -2.68 10.43 3.88
N SER A 24 -1.39 10.74 3.69
CA SER A 24 -0.83 10.99 2.35
C SER A 24 -0.80 9.70 1.52
N VAL A 25 -0.44 8.60 2.17
CA VAL A 25 -0.41 7.26 1.56
C VAL A 25 -1.83 6.77 1.23
N ASP A 26 -2.81 6.96 2.12
CA ASP A 26 -4.23 6.68 1.84
C ASP A 26 -4.71 7.40 0.57
N GLY A 27 -4.38 8.69 0.45
CA GLY A 27 -4.72 9.50 -0.72
C GLY A 27 -4.08 8.96 -2.01
N ALA A 28 -2.79 8.63 -1.98
CA ALA A 28 -2.09 8.07 -3.14
C ALA A 28 -2.68 6.72 -3.58
N LEU A 29 -3.03 5.85 -2.62
CA LEU A 29 -3.67 4.56 -2.91
C LEU A 29 -5.01 4.76 -3.63
N ARG A 30 -5.84 5.68 -3.13
CA ARG A 30 -7.12 6.04 -3.77
C ARG A 30 -6.94 6.59 -5.18
N ARG A 31 -5.94 7.45 -5.39
CA ARG A 31 -5.62 8.00 -6.73
C ARG A 31 -5.13 6.93 -7.70
N ALA A 32 -4.41 5.92 -7.21
CA ALA A 32 -4.01 4.75 -7.99
C ALA A 32 -5.17 3.80 -8.31
N GLY A 33 -6.40 4.08 -7.83
CA GLY A 33 -7.57 3.22 -8.02
C GLY A 33 -7.61 2.01 -7.08
N LEU A 34 -6.80 2.05 -6.02
CA LEU A 34 -6.81 1.06 -4.96
C LEU A 34 -7.78 1.49 -3.84
N ARG A 35 -8.24 0.51 -3.09
CA ARG A 35 -9.09 0.72 -1.92
C ARG A 35 -8.25 0.46 -0.67
N PRO A 36 -7.72 1.51 0.00
CA PRO A 36 -7.02 1.33 1.26
C PRO A 36 -7.94 0.72 2.29
N ARG A 37 -7.45 -0.34 2.93
CA ARG A 37 -8.11 -1.02 4.06
C ARG A 37 -7.45 -0.61 5.36
N GLU A 38 -6.12 -0.59 5.37
CA GLU A 38 -5.32 -0.20 6.53
C GLU A 38 -4.13 0.61 6.05
N VAL A 39 -3.82 1.68 6.78
CA VAL A 39 -2.65 2.51 6.54
C VAL A 39 -2.13 2.97 7.90
N THR A 40 -1.00 2.43 8.30
CA THR A 40 -0.46 2.57 9.66
C THR A 40 0.97 3.10 9.59
N ALA A 41 1.25 4.11 10.42
CA ALA A 41 2.62 4.60 10.59
C ALA A 41 3.42 3.58 11.42
N VAL A 42 4.58 3.18 10.94
CA VAL A 42 5.52 2.27 11.60
C VAL A 42 6.82 3.02 11.92
N SER A 43 7.69 2.44 12.74
CA SER A 43 8.97 3.06 13.12
C SER A 43 9.92 3.15 11.92
N GLY A 44 9.82 4.26 11.16
CA GLY A 44 10.62 4.52 9.96
C GLY A 44 9.77 4.91 8.74
N GLY A 45 8.47 4.61 8.76
CA GLY A 45 7.69 4.70 7.53
C GLY A 45 6.18 4.52 7.70
N VAL A 46 5.54 4.11 6.62
CA VAL A 46 4.11 3.81 6.54
C VAL A 46 3.93 2.44 5.90
N HIS A 47 3.26 1.54 6.62
CA HIS A 47 2.79 0.28 6.09
C HIS A 47 1.33 0.46 5.65
N PHE A 48 0.98 -0.05 4.47
CA PHE A 48 -0.38 0.02 3.96
C PHE A 48 -0.83 -1.29 3.36
N TRP A 49 -2.14 -1.49 3.43
CA TRP A 49 -2.87 -2.62 2.88
C TRP A 49 -4.04 -2.11 2.08
N SER A 50 -4.18 -2.62 0.86
CA SER A 50 -5.16 -2.16 -0.11
C SER A 50 -5.68 -3.31 -0.95
N THR A 51 -6.86 -3.11 -1.53
CA THR A 51 -7.42 -4.03 -2.53
C THR A 51 -7.58 -3.31 -3.85
N ALA A 52 -7.10 -3.90 -4.93
CA ALA A 52 -7.41 -3.46 -6.27
C ALA A 52 -8.82 -3.92 -6.68
N GLY A 53 -9.46 -3.22 -7.63
CA GLY A 53 -10.83 -3.49 -8.05
C GLY A 53 -11.09 -4.91 -8.61
N ASN A 54 -10.03 -5.67 -8.90
CA ASN A 54 -10.07 -7.05 -9.37
C ASN A 54 -9.78 -8.10 -8.27
N GLY A 55 -9.83 -7.71 -7.00
CA GLY A 55 -9.64 -8.63 -5.85
C GLY A 55 -8.18 -8.94 -5.53
N ILE A 56 -7.22 -8.30 -6.22
CA ILE A 56 -5.79 -8.39 -5.91
C ILE A 56 -5.51 -7.59 -4.65
N CYS A 57 -4.80 -8.21 -3.72
CA CYS A 57 -4.35 -7.54 -2.50
C CYS A 57 -2.99 -6.90 -2.75
N VAL A 58 -2.86 -5.64 -2.35
CA VAL A 58 -1.64 -4.86 -2.48
C VAL A 58 -1.26 -4.40 -1.10
N ASN A 59 -0.13 -4.87 -0.61
CA ASN A 59 0.50 -4.34 0.59
C ASN A 59 1.83 -3.70 0.22
N GLY A 60 2.26 -2.77 1.04
CA GLY A 60 3.56 -2.15 0.84
C GLY A 60 3.99 -1.35 2.05
N GLU A 61 5.30 -1.26 2.19
CA GLU A 61 5.98 -0.45 3.19
C GLU A 61 6.73 0.66 2.46
N ILE A 62 6.60 1.86 3.01
CA ILE A 62 7.29 3.04 2.53
C ILE A 62 8.10 3.58 3.69
N ASP A 63 9.42 3.52 3.56
CA ASP A 63 10.39 4.08 4.49
C ASP A 63 11.20 5.16 3.78
N ASP A 64 11.91 6.02 4.53
CA ASP A 64 12.78 7.10 4.02
C ASP A 64 13.79 6.63 2.95
N HIS A 65 14.11 5.34 2.95
CA HIS A 65 15.10 4.76 2.04
C HIS A 65 14.53 3.87 0.92
N ASP A 66 13.32 3.34 1.03
CA ASP A 66 12.78 2.39 0.05
C ASP A 66 11.25 2.39 -0.02
N VAL A 67 10.75 2.16 -1.25
CA VAL A 67 9.33 1.90 -1.52
C VAL A 67 9.18 0.44 -1.96
N SER A 68 8.75 -0.39 -1.00
CA SER A 68 8.51 -1.81 -1.17
C SER A 68 7.02 -2.08 -1.36
N ILE A 69 6.61 -2.47 -2.57
CA ILE A 69 5.21 -2.77 -2.90
C ILE A 69 5.11 -4.23 -3.34
N ARG A 70 4.23 -4.98 -2.69
CA ARG A 70 3.92 -6.37 -3.03
C ARG A 70 2.45 -6.46 -3.43
N ALA A 71 2.21 -7.01 -4.61
CA ALA A 71 0.88 -7.38 -5.05
C ALA A 71 0.74 -8.89 -4.90
N GLU A 72 -0.10 -9.31 -3.97
CA GLU A 72 -0.49 -10.70 -3.80
C GLU A 72 -1.68 -10.97 -4.72
N GLY A 73 -1.66 -12.14 -5.38
CA GLY A 73 -2.71 -12.55 -6.30
C GLY A 73 -4.11 -12.50 -5.66
N PRO A 74 -5.18 -12.70 -6.44
CA PRO A 74 -6.53 -12.63 -5.91
C PRO A 74 -6.67 -13.59 -4.71
N SER A 75 -6.94 -13.04 -3.52
CA SER A 75 -7.19 -13.86 -2.34
C SER A 75 -8.40 -14.73 -2.62
N ALA A 76 -8.23 -16.05 -2.52
CA ALA A 76 -9.31 -17.02 -2.73
C ALA A 76 -10.48 -16.80 -1.75
N ASP A 77 -10.23 -16.12 -0.63
CA ASP A 77 -11.20 -15.81 0.43
C ASP A 77 -11.89 -14.43 0.25
N GLY A 78 -11.49 -13.60 -0.73
CA GLY A 78 -12.04 -12.24 -0.91
C GLY A 78 -11.63 -11.23 0.18
N GLY A 79 -10.93 -11.70 1.23
CA GLY A 79 -10.22 -10.88 2.21
C GLY A 79 -8.77 -10.67 1.81
N CYS A 80 -8.31 -9.42 1.78
CA CYS A 80 -6.91 -9.15 2.07
C CYS A 80 -6.71 -9.45 3.54
N ALA A 81 -6.48 -10.73 3.84
CA ALA A 81 -6.27 -11.25 5.17
C ALA A 81 -4.81 -10.98 5.55
N GLU A 82 -4.59 -10.37 6.71
CA GLU A 82 -3.29 -10.24 7.35
C GLU A 82 -2.54 -11.58 7.28
N PRO A 83 -1.21 -11.63 7.07
CA PRO A 83 -0.47 -12.88 7.15
C PRO A 83 -0.62 -13.42 8.57
N ASP A 84 -1.43 -14.47 8.71
CA ASP A 84 -1.61 -15.32 9.89
C ASP A 84 -1.47 -14.63 11.26
N GLY A 85 -2.59 -14.09 11.75
CA GLY A 85 -2.89 -14.09 13.18
C GLY A 85 -3.26 -15.51 13.65
N GLY A 86 -2.42 -16.50 13.36
CA GLY A 86 -2.57 -17.86 13.87
C GLY A 86 -2.14 -17.92 15.33
N HIS A 87 -3.10 -18.02 16.25
CA HIS A 87 -2.88 -18.50 17.62
C HIS A 87 -3.87 -19.63 17.93
#